data_AF-A0A291GBR4-F1
#
_entry.id   AF-A0A291GBR4-F1
#
_cell.length_a   1.000
_cell.length_b   1.000
_cell.length_c   1.000
_cell.angle_alpha   90.00
_cell.angle_beta   90.00
_cell.angle_gamma   90.00
#
_symmetry.space_group_name_H-M   'P 1'
#
loop_
_entity.id
_entity.type
_entity.pdbx_description
1 polymer ?
#
loop_
_entity_poly.entity_id
_entity_poly.type
_entity_poly.pdbx_seq_one_letter_code
_entity_poly.pdbx_strand_id
1 'polypeptide(L)'
;MVDASKLKRKFAQLPNVIEDALTKQIEKEATRLVGSMMAIAPDVQGLKIDWTWGKAPRGSITIGTYGRNEVAEIKVTIYATVISSEYPGGFPAVARWHEFGTAPRYQKKTGRYTGRIAAQPFFYPSFRANKSKIKANLRAALRRAVRKMNA
;
A
#
# COMPACT_ATOMS: atom_id res chain seq x y z
N MET A 1 5.53 46.68 -3.61
CA MET A 1 4.84 46.14 -4.80
C MET A 1 5.26 44.69 -4.96
N VAL A 2 4.35 43.73 -4.78
CA VAL A 2 4.67 42.30 -4.95
C VAL A 2 4.88 42.05 -6.45
N ASP A 3 6.09 41.62 -6.83
CA ASP A 3 6.46 41.37 -8.23
C ASP A 3 5.67 40.16 -8.76
N ALA A 4 4.58 40.45 -9.46
CA ALA A 4 3.64 39.45 -10.00
C ALA A 4 4.32 38.44 -10.94
N SER A 5 5.45 38.80 -11.54
CA SER A 5 6.23 37.92 -12.43
C SER A 5 7.01 36.86 -11.65
N LYS A 6 7.59 37.21 -10.50
CA LYS A 6 8.20 36.25 -9.56
C LYS A 6 7.14 35.33 -8.96
N LEU A 7 5.99 35.88 -8.62
CA LEU A 7 4.86 35.15 -8.07
C LEU A 7 4.34 34.12 -9.09
N LYS A 8 4.08 34.51 -10.34
CA LYS A 8 3.67 33.60 -11.44
C LYS A 8 4.68 32.47 -11.71
N ARG A 9 5.98 32.76 -11.67
CA ARG A 9 7.04 31.73 -11.81
C ARG A 9 7.04 30.73 -10.65
N LYS A 10 6.88 31.20 -9.41
CA LYS A 10 6.70 30.33 -8.24
C LYS A 10 5.44 29.48 -8.37
N PHE A 11 4.32 30.08 -8.81
CA PHE A 11 3.06 29.36 -9.07
C PHE A 11 3.18 28.28 -10.16
N ALA A 12 3.97 28.52 -11.21
CA ALA A 12 4.22 27.54 -12.28
C ALA A 12 5.12 26.37 -11.83
N GLN A 13 6.00 26.58 -10.84
CA GLN A 13 6.86 25.55 -10.26
C GLN A 13 6.21 24.79 -9.11
N LEU A 14 5.07 25.28 -8.58
CA LEU A 14 4.30 24.64 -7.50
C LEU A 14 4.00 23.16 -7.76
N PRO A 15 3.52 22.75 -8.95
CA PRO A 15 3.10 21.37 -9.16
C PRO A 15 4.29 20.41 -9.03
N ASN A 16 5.39 20.70 -9.70
CA ASN A 16 6.54 19.79 -9.79
C ASN A 16 7.25 19.59 -8.44
N VAL A 17 7.43 20.65 -7.66
CA VAL A 17 8.11 20.55 -6.34
C VAL A 17 7.23 19.82 -5.32
N ILE A 18 5.92 20.05 -5.36
CA ILE A 18 4.96 19.36 -4.50
C ILE A 18 4.85 17.89 -4.89
N GLU A 19 4.75 17.58 -6.18
CA GLU A 19 4.68 16.22 -6.70
C GLU A 19 5.92 15.40 -6.35
N ASP A 20 7.13 15.93 -6.52
CA ASP A 20 8.37 15.25 -6.15
C ASP A 20 8.43 14.97 -4.63
N ALA A 21 8.08 15.98 -3.81
CA ALA A 21 8.07 15.84 -2.36
C ALA A 21 7.02 14.82 -1.86
N LEU A 22 5.83 14.82 -2.47
CA LEU A 22 4.77 13.87 -2.15
C LEU A 22 5.12 12.46 -2.63
N THR A 23 5.64 12.31 -3.85
CA THR A 23 6.06 11.02 -4.42
C THR A 23 7.07 10.35 -3.49
N LYS A 24 8.17 11.04 -3.17
CA LYS A 24 9.20 10.53 -2.25
C LYS A 24 8.63 10.16 -0.87
N GLN A 25 7.72 10.97 -0.34
CA GLN A 25 7.10 10.68 0.94
C GLN A 25 6.19 9.45 0.86
N ILE A 26 5.44 9.28 -0.23
CA ILE A 26 4.56 8.14 -0.46
C ILE A 26 5.38 6.85 -0.56
N GLU A 27 6.47 6.83 -1.34
CA GLU A 27 7.37 5.66 -1.45
C GLU A 27 7.94 5.23 -0.10
N LYS A 28 8.35 6.22 0.69
CA LYS A 28 8.86 6.00 2.05
C LYS A 28 7.80 5.39 2.96
N GLU A 29 6.58 5.92 2.94
CA GLU A 29 5.48 5.40 3.75
C GLU A 29 5.02 4.02 3.28
N ALA A 30 5.02 3.76 1.98
CA ALA A 30 4.68 2.47 1.39
C ALA A 30 5.68 1.39 1.81
N THR A 31 6.98 1.67 1.64
CA THR A 31 8.08 0.78 2.07
C THR A 31 8.00 0.49 3.57
N ARG A 32 7.76 1.51 4.40
CA ARG A 32 7.61 1.36 5.86
C ARG A 32 6.39 0.50 6.23
N LEU A 33 5.28 0.68 5.52
CA LEU A 33 4.07 -0.07 5.76
C LEU A 33 4.23 -1.53 5.33
N VAL A 34 4.86 -1.80 4.18
CA VAL A 34 5.23 -3.16 3.76
C VAL A 34 6.12 -3.83 4.80
N GLY A 35 7.13 -3.14 5.33
CA GLY A 35 7.97 -3.67 6.40
C GLY A 35 7.18 -4.01 7.67
N SER A 36 6.19 -3.18 8.03
CA SER A 36 5.30 -3.45 9.17
C SER A 36 4.42 -4.68 8.94
N MET A 37 3.93 -4.87 7.70
CA MET A 37 3.14 -6.03 7.31
C MET A 37 3.98 -7.31 7.31
N MET A 38 5.19 -7.25 6.77
CA MET A 38 6.12 -8.39 6.73
C MET A 38 6.54 -8.84 8.13
N ALA A 39 6.67 -7.92 9.09
CA ALA A 39 7.06 -8.26 10.47
C ALA A 39 6.04 -9.13 11.22
N ILE A 40 4.76 -9.10 10.82
CA ILE A 40 3.69 -9.89 11.42
C ILE A 40 3.09 -10.91 10.45
N ALA A 41 3.65 -10.99 9.25
CA ALA A 41 3.20 -11.91 8.21
C ALA A 41 3.36 -13.36 8.68
N PRO A 42 2.45 -14.26 8.25
CA PRO A 42 2.62 -15.69 8.50
C PRO A 42 3.86 -16.21 7.78
N ASP A 43 4.53 -17.19 8.37
CA ASP A 43 5.66 -17.88 7.77
C ASP A 43 5.15 -18.84 6.68
N VAL A 44 4.88 -18.26 5.50
CA VAL A 44 4.39 -18.97 4.32
C VAL A 44 5.44 -18.82 3.24
N GLN A 45 5.98 -19.95 2.79
CA GLN A 45 6.97 -19.96 1.73
C GLN A 45 6.45 -19.24 0.49
N GLY A 46 7.24 -18.28 -0.01
CA GLY A 46 6.90 -17.51 -1.20
C GLY A 46 5.93 -16.36 -0.96
N LEU A 47 5.47 -16.11 0.28
CA LEU A 47 4.67 -14.92 0.58
C LEU A 47 5.48 -13.65 0.33
N LYS A 48 4.97 -12.84 -0.59
CA LYS A 48 5.52 -11.55 -0.97
C LYS A 48 4.49 -10.46 -0.69
N ILE A 49 4.91 -9.47 0.09
CA ILE A 49 4.16 -8.23 0.31
C ILE A 49 5.00 -7.11 -0.27
N ASP A 50 4.41 -6.27 -1.11
CA ASP A 50 5.14 -5.22 -1.83
C ASP A 50 4.17 -4.11 -2.25
N TRP A 51 4.70 -3.07 -2.89
CA TRP A 51 3.92 -1.95 -3.39
C TRP A 51 4.28 -1.61 -4.83
N THR A 52 3.35 -0.93 -5.52
CA THR A 52 3.58 -0.44 -6.88
C THR A 52 2.82 0.85 -7.13
N TRP A 53 3.33 1.66 -8.06
CA TRP A 53 2.60 2.79 -8.62
C TRP A 53 1.49 2.28 -9.55
N GLY A 54 0.27 2.81 -9.41
CA GLY A 54 -0.86 2.42 -10.24
C GLY A 54 -1.53 1.12 -9.82
N LYS A 55 -1.75 0.19 -10.75
CA LYS A 55 -2.56 -1.03 -10.52
C LYS A 55 -1.70 -2.18 -9.95
N ALA A 56 -2.24 -2.93 -9.00
CA ALA A 56 -1.60 -4.15 -8.50
C ALA A 56 -1.38 -5.16 -9.64
N PRO A 57 -0.28 -5.96 -9.59
CA PRO A 57 -0.11 -7.09 -10.50
C PRO A 57 -1.26 -8.10 -10.36
N ARG A 58 -1.60 -8.77 -11.47
CA ARG A 58 -2.64 -9.82 -11.50
C ARG A 58 -2.34 -10.84 -10.41
N GLY A 59 -3.37 -11.22 -9.65
CA GLY A 59 -3.20 -12.19 -8.58
C GLY A 59 -2.75 -11.61 -7.24
N SER A 60 -3.20 -10.41 -6.88
CA SER A 60 -2.89 -9.80 -5.58
C SER A 60 -4.11 -9.15 -4.89
N ILE A 61 -4.10 -9.09 -3.56
CA ILE A 61 -5.12 -8.38 -2.78
C ILE A 61 -4.75 -6.90 -2.69
N THR A 62 -5.68 -5.99 -3.03
CA THR A 62 -5.48 -4.53 -2.99
C THR A 62 -6.26 -3.91 -1.83
N ILE A 63 -5.62 -3.04 -1.03
CA ILE A 63 -6.23 -2.53 0.23
C ILE A 63 -6.35 -1.00 0.29
N GLY A 64 -5.92 -0.28 -0.75
CA GLY A 64 -6.19 1.14 -0.81
C GLY A 64 -5.86 1.72 -2.16
N THR A 65 -6.81 2.44 -2.72
CA THR A 65 -6.55 3.46 -3.74
C THR A 65 -6.41 4.78 -2.99
N TYR A 66 -5.23 5.40 -3.05
CA TYR A 66 -5.04 6.77 -2.59
C TYR A 66 -4.98 7.67 -3.83
N GLY A 67 -5.97 8.55 -3.96
CA GLY A 67 -6.18 9.42 -5.12
C GLY A 67 -7.67 9.66 -5.31
N ARG A 68 -8.10 10.93 -5.33
CA ARG A 68 -9.44 11.31 -5.80
C ARG A 68 -9.23 12.29 -6.95
N ASN A 69 -9.99 12.07 -8.02
CA ASN A 69 -9.96 12.76 -9.31
C ASN A 69 -9.77 14.28 -9.21
N GLU A 70 -8.83 14.79 -10.03
CA GLU A 70 -8.91 15.97 -10.92
C GLU A 70 -7.53 16.65 -11.12
N VAL A 71 -6.52 16.32 -10.32
CA VAL A 71 -5.13 16.75 -10.57
C VAL A 71 -4.20 15.58 -10.25
N ALA A 72 -3.50 15.06 -11.26
CA ALA A 72 -2.47 14.01 -11.20
C ALA A 72 -2.70 12.93 -10.12
N GLU A 73 -3.40 11.84 -10.47
CA GLU A 73 -3.74 10.75 -9.52
C GLU A 73 -2.49 9.93 -9.13
N ILE A 74 -1.68 10.44 -8.20
CA ILE A 74 -0.54 9.72 -7.62
C ILE A 74 -1.08 8.64 -6.68
N LYS A 75 -1.16 7.41 -7.20
CA LYS A 75 -1.72 6.24 -6.51
C LYS A 75 -0.66 5.17 -6.27
N VAL A 76 -0.48 4.79 -5.01
CA VAL A 76 0.23 3.56 -4.63
C VAL A 76 -0.76 2.48 -4.27
N THR A 77 -0.50 1.28 -4.80
CA THR A 77 -1.18 0.06 -4.43
C THR A 77 -0.22 -0.85 -3.67
N ILE A 78 -0.60 -1.20 -2.43
CA ILE A 78 0.07 -2.24 -1.64
C ILE A 78 -0.64 -3.56 -1.88
N TYR A 79 0.14 -4.62 -2.07
CA TYR A 79 -0.36 -5.91 -2.47
C TYR A 79 0.36 -7.06 -1.76
N ALA A 80 -0.34 -8.18 -1.60
CA ALA A 80 0.21 -9.42 -1.06
C ALA A 80 -0.16 -10.60 -1.98
N THR A 81 0.82 -11.47 -2.25
CA THR A 81 0.68 -12.65 -3.10
C THR A 81 1.70 -13.73 -2.70
N VAL A 82 1.46 -14.98 -3.05
CA VAL A 82 2.44 -16.06 -2.89
C VAL A 82 3.03 -16.42 -4.25
N ILE A 83 4.36 -16.40 -4.36
CA ILE A 83 5.10 -16.81 -5.55
C ILE A 83 5.77 -18.15 -5.26
N SER A 84 5.42 -19.17 -6.02
CA SER A 84 6.05 -20.50 -5.96
C SER A 84 6.36 -21.01 -7.36
N SER A 85 7.09 -22.12 -7.47
CA SER A 85 7.33 -22.80 -8.75
C SER A 85 6.03 -23.23 -9.43
N GLU A 86 4.99 -23.55 -8.65
CA GLU A 86 3.66 -23.91 -9.13
C GLU A 86 2.85 -22.69 -9.58
N TYR A 87 3.07 -21.52 -8.95
CA TYR A 87 2.37 -20.27 -9.25
C TYR A 87 3.36 -19.12 -9.51
N PRO A 88 4.07 -19.12 -10.65
CA PRO A 88 5.07 -18.09 -10.96
C PRO A 88 4.44 -16.70 -11.17
N GLY A 89 3.16 -16.65 -11.56
CA GLY A 89 2.39 -15.40 -11.70
C GLY A 89 1.80 -14.85 -10.39
N GLY A 90 2.05 -15.50 -9.26
CA GLY A 90 1.49 -15.13 -7.96
C GLY A 90 0.11 -15.75 -7.71
N PHE A 91 -0.11 -16.18 -6.46
CA PHE A 91 -1.36 -16.75 -6.00
C PHE A 91 -1.94 -15.93 -4.82
N PRO A 92 -2.95 -15.07 -5.07
CA PRO A 92 -3.49 -14.17 -4.04
C PRO A 92 -4.29 -14.90 -2.97
N ALA A 93 -4.83 -16.07 -3.31
CA ALA A 93 -5.79 -16.76 -2.47
C ALA A 93 -5.15 -17.18 -1.14
N VAL A 94 -3.86 -17.57 -1.16
CA VAL A 94 -3.14 -17.95 0.07
C VAL A 94 -2.99 -16.75 1.00
N ALA A 95 -2.57 -15.59 0.50
CA ALA A 95 -2.53 -14.36 1.30
C ALA A 95 -3.90 -14.03 1.91
N ARG A 96 -4.99 -14.26 1.17
CA ARG A 96 -6.37 -14.04 1.64
C ARG A 96 -6.77 -15.02 2.72
N TRP A 97 -6.43 -16.30 2.55
CA TRP A 97 -6.74 -17.35 3.50
C TRP A 97 -6.02 -17.14 4.82
N HIS A 98 -4.79 -16.65 4.81
CA HIS A 98 -4.12 -16.29 6.05
C HIS A 98 -4.67 -15.00 6.66
N GLU A 99 -5.00 -13.98 5.86
CA GLU A 99 -5.57 -12.73 6.41
C GLU A 99 -6.90 -12.95 7.14
N PHE A 100 -7.78 -13.77 6.59
CA PHE A 100 -9.16 -13.93 7.10
C PHE A 100 -9.45 -15.29 7.73
N GLY A 101 -8.58 -16.27 7.53
CA GLY A 101 -8.87 -17.67 7.80
C GLY A 101 -9.77 -18.31 6.73
N THR A 102 -10.00 -19.61 6.89
CA THR A 102 -10.94 -20.37 6.06
C THR A 102 -11.96 -21.12 6.93
N ALA A 103 -13.13 -21.40 6.35
CA ALA A 103 -14.11 -22.25 6.99
C ALA A 103 -13.55 -23.67 7.19
N PRO A 104 -14.03 -24.41 8.21
CA PRO A 104 -13.74 -25.84 8.37
C PRO A 104 -14.06 -26.60 7.09
N ARG A 105 -13.12 -27.43 6.63
CA ARG A 105 -13.32 -28.30 5.47
C ARG A 105 -13.65 -29.70 5.94
N TYR A 106 -14.60 -30.32 5.25
CA TYR A 106 -15.04 -31.70 5.50
C TYR A 106 -15.03 -32.48 4.20
N GLN A 107 -14.67 -33.76 4.27
CA GLN A 107 -14.70 -34.65 3.13
C GLN A 107 -16.15 -35.03 2.78
N LYS A 108 -16.58 -34.74 1.56
CA LYS A 108 -17.98 -34.89 1.12
C LYS A 108 -18.56 -36.30 1.32
N LYS A 109 -17.75 -37.34 1.13
CA LYS A 109 -18.20 -38.74 1.20
C LYS A 109 -18.23 -39.32 2.62
N THR A 110 -17.32 -38.89 3.48
CA THR A 110 -17.10 -39.51 4.81
C THR A 110 -17.48 -38.58 5.97
N GLY A 111 -17.73 -37.29 5.70
CA GLY A 111 -17.97 -36.27 6.72
C GLY A 111 -16.73 -35.92 7.56
N ARG A 112 -15.56 -36.52 7.29
CA ARG A 112 -14.36 -36.32 8.12
C ARG A 112 -13.80 -34.91 7.96
N TYR A 113 -13.42 -34.29 9.07
CA TYR A 113 -12.74 -32.99 9.07
C TYR A 113 -11.35 -33.08 8.41
N THR A 114 -11.07 -32.16 7.49
CA THR A 114 -9.82 -32.09 6.71
C THR A 114 -9.00 -30.83 6.98
N GLY A 115 -9.40 -30.03 7.98
CA GLY A 115 -8.64 -28.87 8.41
C GLY A 115 -9.29 -27.54 8.09
N ARG A 116 -8.73 -26.49 8.70
CA ARG A 116 -9.04 -25.08 8.48
C ARG A 116 -7.74 -24.29 8.56
N ILE A 117 -7.68 -23.15 7.88
CA ILE A 117 -6.60 -22.18 8.05
C ILE A 117 -7.08 -21.18 9.10
N ALA A 118 -6.37 -21.07 10.22
CA ALA A 118 -6.64 -20.05 11.22
C ALA A 118 -6.28 -18.66 10.67
N ALA A 119 -7.05 -17.65 11.03
CA ALA A 119 -6.74 -16.27 10.64
C ALA A 119 -5.48 -15.79 11.36
N GLN A 120 -4.52 -15.32 10.57
CA GLN A 120 -3.34 -14.59 11.02
C GLN A 120 -3.28 -13.26 10.24
N PRO A 121 -4.08 -12.27 10.66
CA PRO A 121 -4.21 -11.02 9.93
C PRO A 121 -2.92 -10.21 10.05
N PHE A 122 -2.34 -9.86 8.92
CA PHE A 122 -1.08 -9.11 8.82
C PHE A 122 -1.26 -7.80 8.05
N PHE A 123 -2.26 -7.75 7.16
CA PHE A 123 -2.45 -6.65 6.26
C PHE A 123 -3.31 -5.54 6.88
N TYR A 124 -4.59 -5.80 7.15
CA TYR A 124 -5.51 -4.78 7.64
C TYR A 124 -5.12 -4.22 9.01
N PRO A 125 -4.64 -5.03 9.98
CA PRO A 125 -4.17 -4.50 11.25
C PRO A 125 -3.01 -3.52 11.08
N SER A 126 -1.99 -3.89 10.30
CA SER A 126 -0.83 -3.02 10.01
C SER A 126 -1.23 -1.72 9.33
N PHE A 127 -2.15 -1.80 8.36
CA PHE A 127 -2.66 -0.62 7.68
C PHE A 127 -3.41 0.32 8.63
N ARG A 128 -4.34 -0.22 9.43
CA ARG A 128 -5.13 0.57 10.38
C ARG A 128 -4.24 1.25 11.42
N ALA A 129 -3.25 0.53 11.94
CA ALA A 129 -2.29 1.06 12.91
C ALA A 129 -1.45 2.22 12.33
N ASN A 130 -1.09 2.16 11.05
CA ASN A 130 -0.23 3.16 10.42
C ASN A 130 -0.97 4.30 9.71
N LYS A 131 -2.27 4.16 9.45
CA LYS A 131 -3.08 5.08 8.62
C LYS A 131 -2.99 6.54 9.08
N SER A 132 -3.12 6.79 10.39
CA SER A 132 -3.07 8.15 10.95
C SER A 132 -1.68 8.79 10.76
N LYS A 133 -0.62 8.02 11.01
CA LYS A 133 0.77 8.44 10.86
C LYS A 133 1.13 8.74 9.41
N ILE A 134 0.72 7.89 8.47
CA ILE A 134 0.91 8.10 7.03
C ILE A 134 0.26 9.44 6.62
N LYS A 135 -1.00 9.66 7.01
CA LYS A 135 -1.71 10.92 6.72
C LYS A 135 -1.02 12.14 7.32
N ALA A 136 -0.52 12.04 8.55
CA ALA A 136 0.21 13.13 9.20
C ALA A 136 1.52 13.45 8.49
N ASN A 137 2.28 12.42 8.09
CA ASN A 137 3.55 12.58 7.39
C ASN A 137 3.39 13.18 6.00
N LEU A 138 2.37 12.78 5.24
CA LEU A 138 2.05 13.38 3.95
C LEU A 138 1.67 14.86 4.08
N ARG A 139 0.86 15.21 5.07
CA ARG A 139 0.52 16.61 5.38
C ARG A 139 1.77 17.42 5.76
N ALA A 140 2.67 16.83 6.54
CA ALA A 140 3.92 17.47 6.92
C ALA A 140 4.85 17.69 5.72
N ALA A 141 4.97 16.70 4.82
CA ALA A 141 5.74 16.81 3.58
C ALA A 141 5.20 17.93 2.69
N LEU A 142 3.88 18.00 2.50
CA LEU A 142 3.23 19.09 1.76
C LEU A 142 3.56 20.46 2.38
N ARG A 143 3.40 20.62 3.70
CA ARG A 143 3.73 21.88 4.38
C ARG A 143 5.20 22.26 4.21
N ARG A 144 6.12 21.29 4.29
CA ARG A 144 7.56 21.53 4.09
C ARG A 144 7.86 21.96 2.65
N ALA A 145 7.22 21.33 1.66
CA ALA A 145 7.35 21.71 0.26
C ALA A 145 6.86 23.16 0.03
N VAL A 146 5.66 23.50 0.52
CA VAL A 146 5.11 24.86 0.45
C VAL A 146 6.04 25.87 1.12
N ARG A 147 6.55 25.57 2.32
CA ARG A 147 7.48 26.45 3.02
C ARG A 147 8.80 26.65 2.27
N LYS A 148 9.37 25.59 1.69
CA LYS A 148 10.62 25.66 0.91
C LYS A 148 10.50 26.58 -0.31
N MET A 149 9.30 26.70 -0.87
CA MET A 149 9.04 27.60 -2.01
C MET A 149 8.79 29.06 -1.60
N ASN A 150 8.27 29.28 -0.40
CA ASN A 150 7.99 30.61 0.13
C ASN A 150 9.20 31.26 0.80
N ALA A 151 10.19 30.46 1.22
CA ALA A 151 11.54 30.92 1.54
C ALA A 151 12.25 31.46 0.28
#